data_AF-D7A4S8-F1
#
_entry.id   AF-D7A4S8-F1
#
_cell.length_a   1.000
_cell.length_b   1.000
_cell.length_c   1.000
_cell.angle_alpha   90.00
_cell.angle_beta   90.00
_cell.angle_gamma   90.00
#
_symmetry.space_group_name_H-M   'P 1'
#
loop_
_entity.id
_entity.type
_entity.pdbx_description
1 polymer ?
#
loop_
_entity_poly.entity_id
_entity_poly.type
_entity_poly.pdbx_seq_one_letter_code
_entity_poly.pdbx_strand_id
1 'polypeptide(L)' 'MDGRQADDDLGAFLDAGLKIAGLPLEPDLRPRVLMHLETAVVMAKLVTAFPLPDEAEPAPVYVP' A
#
# COMPACT_ATOMS: atom_id res chain seq x y z
N MET A 1 10.38 4.45 -15.73
CA MET A 1 8.91 4.43 -15.84
C MET A 1 8.45 5.87 -15.97
N ASP A 2 7.54 6.17 -16.90
CA ASP A 2 6.91 7.49 -16.99
C ASP A 2 6.08 7.75 -15.71
N GLY A 3 6.04 8.99 -15.23
CA GLY A 3 5.32 9.36 -14.01
C GLY A 3 3.82 9.08 -14.11
N ARG A 4 3.23 9.31 -15.30
CA ARG A 4 1.81 9.01 -15.55
C ARG A 4 1.48 7.52 -15.45
N GLN A 5 2.36 6.64 -15.91
CA GLN A 5 2.12 5.20 -15.83
C GLN A 5 2.12 4.71 -14.37
N ALA A 6 2.98 5.27 -13.53
CA ALA A 6 3.04 4.92 -12.12
C ALA A 6 1.76 5.33 -11.37
N ASP A 7 1.19 6.49 -11.71
CA ASP A 7 -0.07 6.96 -11.13
C ASP A 7 -1.25 6.06 -11.54
N ASP A 8 -1.28 5.63 -12.80
CA ASP A 8 -2.31 4.72 -13.34
C ASP A 8 -2.25 3.33 -12.67
N ASP A 9 -1.04 2.79 -12.48
CA ASP A 9 -0.82 1.50 -11.81
C ASP A 9 -1.27 1.56 -10.34
N LEU A 10 -1.00 2.67 -9.65
CA LEU A 10 -1.40 2.85 -8.25
C LEU A 10 -2.92 3.00 -8.12
N GLY A 11 -3.55 3.68 -9.07
CA GLY A 11 -5.01 3.76 -9.17
C GLY A 11 -5.66 2.39 -9.35
N ALA A 12 -5.10 1.56 -10.24
CA ALA A 12 -5.59 0.20 -10.45
C ALA A 12 -5.42 -0.68 -9.19
N PHE A 13 -4.30 -0.53 -8.48
CA PHE A 13 -4.07 -1.21 -7.21
C PHE A 13 -5.12 -0.81 -6.15
N LEU A 14 -5.41 0.49 -6.02
CA LEU A 14 -6.45 0.99 -5.12
C LEU A 14 -7.81 0.37 -5.44
N ASP A 15 -8.23 0.42 -6.70
CA ASP A 15 -9.54 -0.07 -7.14
C ASP A 15 -9.69 -1.60 -6.91
N ALA A 16 -8.63 -2.37 -7.16
CA ALA A 16 -8.60 -3.81 -6.88
C ALA A 16 -8.66 -4.12 -5.38
N GLY A 17 -7.93 -3.38 -4.55
CA GLY A 17 -7.93 -3.54 -3.09
C GLY A 17 -9.30 -3.25 -2.48
N LEU A 18 -9.96 -2.17 -2.90
CA LEU A 18 -11.31 -1.83 -2.46
C LEU A 18 -12.32 -2.92 -2.81
N LYS A 19 -12.23 -3.47 -4.02
CA LYS A 19 -13.09 -4.58 -4.46
C LYS A 19 -12.92 -5.82 -3.60
N ILE A 20 -11.67 -6.22 -3.32
CA ILE A 20 -11.37 -7.39 -2.48
C ILE A 20 -11.87 -7.18 -1.04
N ALA A 21 -11.69 -5.97 -0.50
CA ALA A 21 -12.11 -5.62 0.85
C ALA A 21 -13.63 -5.40 1.00
N GLY A 22 -14.37 -5.32 -0.11
CA GLY A 22 -15.80 -4.99 -0.09
C GLY A 22 -16.08 -3.56 0.41
N LEU A 23 -15.12 -2.65 0.24
CA LEU A 23 -15.22 -1.27 0.70
C LEU A 23 -15.69 -0.36 -0.43
N PRO A 24 -16.92 0.19 -0.36
CA PRO A 24 -17.35 1.19 -1.33
C PRO A 24 -16.53 2.47 -1.13
N LEU A 25 -16.12 3.10 -2.24
CA LEU A 25 -15.44 4.38 -2.23
C LEU A 25 -16.25 5.40 -3.02
N GLU A 26 -16.59 6.50 -2.37
CA GLU A 26 -17.22 7.63 -3.04
C GLU A 26 -16.27 8.22 -4.10
N PRO A 27 -16.72 8.47 -5.34
CA PRO A 27 -15.85 8.93 -6.42
C PRO A 27 -15.05 10.19 -6.07
N ASP A 28 -15.68 11.13 -5.36
CA ASP A 28 -15.08 12.41 -4.95
C ASP A 28 -13.95 12.24 -3.93
N LEU A 29 -13.93 11.12 -3.19
CA LEU A 29 -12.88 10.79 -2.24
C LEU A 29 -11.68 10.11 -2.88
N ARG A 30 -11.83 9.55 -4.10
CA ARG A 30 -10.77 8.77 -4.76
C ARG A 30 -9.44 9.51 -4.90
N PRO A 31 -9.39 10.80 -5.32
CA PRO A 31 -8.12 11.52 -5.41
C PRO A 31 -7.41 11.64 -4.05
N ARG A 32 -8.15 11.83 -2.96
CA ARG A 32 -7.60 11.95 -1.61
C ARG A 32 -7.07 10.63 -1.09
N VAL A 33 -7.79 9.53 -1.33
CA VAL A 33 -7.33 8.19 -0.94
C VAL A 33 -6.08 7.80 -1.73
N LEU A 34 -6.03 8.13 -3.03
CA LEU A 34 -4.86 7.88 -3.87
C LEU A 34 -3.63 8.63 -3.37
N MET A 35 -3.77 9.91 -3.00
CA MET A 35 -2.69 10.72 -2.39
C MET A 35 -2.14 10.08 -1.10
N HIS A 36 -3.02 9.56 -0.23
CA HIS A 36 -2.60 8.89 1.00
C HIS A 36 -1.92 7.55 0.73
N LEU A 37 -2.42 6.80 -0.26
CA LEU A 37 -1.80 5.55 -0.69
C LEU A 37 -0.40 5.79 -1.28
N GLU A 38 -0.22 6.83 -2.09
CA GLU A 38 1.09 7.22 -2.62
C GLU A 38 2.08 7.52 -1.48
N THR A 39 1.63 8.30 -0.49
CA THR A 39 2.42 8.60 0.71
C THR A 39 2.81 7.33 1.47
N ALA A 40 1.87 6.39 1.63
CA ALA A 40 2.13 5.11 2.28
C ALA A 40 3.15 4.27 1.50
N VAL A 41 3.11 4.27 0.17
CA VAL A 41 4.10 3.58 -0.68
C VAL A 41 5.49 4.21 -0.53
N VAL A 42 5.59 5.53 -0.41
CA VAL A 42 6.87 6.20 -0.11
C VAL A 42 7.42 5.77 1.25
N MET A 43 6.57 5.72 2.29
CA MET A 43 6.97 5.25 3.62
C MET A 43 7.36 3.77 3.61
N ALA A 44 6.65 2.94 2.84
CA ALA A 44 6.95 1.51 2.72
C ALA A 44 8.39 1.28 2.23
N LYS A 45 8.89 2.10 1.30
CA LYS A 45 10.28 2.00 0.81
C LYS A 45 11.32 2.18 1.93
N LEU A 46 11.01 2.95 2.97
CA LEU A 46 11.93 3.14 4.10
C LEU A 46 12.08 1.85 4.92
N VAL A 47 11.00 1.08 5.05
CA VAL A 47 10.99 -0.15 5.84
C VAL A 47 11.38 -1.38 5.03
N THR A 48 11.01 -1.46 3.75
CA THR A 48 11.36 -2.59 2.87
C THR A 48 12.80 -2.56 2.37
N ALA A 49 13.48 -1.41 2.47
CA ALA A 49 14.90 -1.31 2.19
C ALA A 49 15.79 -1.93 3.30
N PHE A 50 15.23 -2.18 4.49
CA PHE A 50 15.94 -2.86 5.56
C PHE A 50 16.04 -4.37 5.24
N PRO A 51 17.24 -4.95 5.15
CA PRO A 51 17.40 -6.38 4.87
C PRO A 51 16.89 -7.21 6.07
N LEU A 52 16.00 -8.16 5.81
CA LEU A 52 15.42 -9.02 6.83
C LEU A 52 15.90 -10.47 6.62
N PRO A 53 16.65 -11.06 7.57
CA PRO A 53 16.98 -12.48 7.56
C PRO A 53 15.73 -13.37 7.64
N ASP A 54 15.79 -14.58 7.09
CA ASP A 54 14.67 -15.53 7.15
C ASP A 54 14.38 -15.98 8.60
N GLU A 55 15.40 -15.98 9.47
CA GLU A 55 15.28 -16.31 10.90
C GLU A 55 14.76 -15.14 11.74
N ALA A 56 14.49 -13.98 11.14
CA ALA A 56 13.95 -12.84 11.87
C ALA A 56 12.50 -13.11 12.29
N GLU A 57 12.30 -13.29 13.59
CA GLU A 57 10.96 -13.42 14.17
C GLU A 57 10.21 -12.07 14.12
N PRO A 58 8.90 -12.08 13.83
CA PRO A 58 8.09 -10.88 13.92
C PRO A 58 8.00 -10.39 15.37
N ALA A 59 7.76 -9.09 15.53
CA ALA A 59 7.37 -8.55 16.83
C ALA A 59 6.05 -9.19 17.32
N PRO A 60 5.70 -8.95 18.60
CA PRO A 60 5.42 -9.98 19.60
C PRO A 60 4.83 -11.30 19.08
N VAL A 61 5.51 -12.40 19.40
CA VAL A 61 5.06 -13.77 19.15
C VAL A 61 4.09 -14.21 20.26
N TYR A 62 3.05 -14.95 19.89
CA TYR A 62 2.12 -15.55 20.85
C TYR A 62 2.84 -16.45 21.86
N VAL A 63 2.58 -16.24 23.15
CA VAL A 63 3.01 -17.13 24.24
C VAL A 63 1.75 -17.73 24.87
N PRO A 64 1.63 -19.08 24.93
CA PRO A 64 0.47 -19.76 25.49
C PRO A 64 0.14 -19.41 26.95
#